data_AF-A0A415R312-F1
#
_entry.id   AF-A0A415R312-F1
#
_cell.length_a   1.000
_cell.length_b   1.000
_cell.length_c   1.000
_cell.angle_alpha   90.00
_cell.angle_beta   90.00
_cell.angle_gamma   90.00
#
_symmetry.space_group_name_H-M   'P 1'
#
loop_
_entity.id
_entity.type
_entity.pdbx_description
1 polymer ?
#
loop_
_entity_poly.entity_id
_entity_poly.type
_entity_poly.pdbx_seq_one_letter_code
_entity_poly.pdbx_strand_id
1 'polypeptide(L)'
;MKHMKHMKRTIKKMMRLAGFCCLAAGLAVPAVTHAAAADGGHVTATSVLDAKEGQPAVTETKAAQEIAAEARADGGQAQAADVHSVSLTWPVVPGAVKYQVEILRSQRDDLTDVIMTQNQIFTNGVDIDLSRFGKAAASFWWKVRPLDYSGNPLSSYSAPQPVTSGVLNPKAPQPTAEYDQMDYAAEYPVYSWIPMPGAKHHEVQVYREVNGKDMYVKTLQGGEYDVYDWDAYTTPGRYYWRVRSVDENGAALSDWSDKSGFSVTAPTPIAALGDSITHGGGVMSVPPSYKLYNWETYAGVPIKNLGVSGNTTQDMLDRFEHDVLPFSPRVLVIMGGVNDYRAGTLGWTVVQHLKALKEKCAAYGIIPVFVTPTPINPGLMIHRAGIEHPTPDWLVHQQYVCDWVKRQPYSVDVASSLADERGWLRSDYTTDGLHPDYQAKKEMGEKIGRYLSATFPWLLNS
;
A
#
# COMPACT_ATOMS: atom_id res chain seq x y z
N MET A 1 34.42 22.12 47.44
CA MET A 1 33.54 23.31 47.37
C MET A 1 34.39 24.54 47.07
N LYS A 2 34.51 24.93 45.80
CA LYS A 2 35.30 26.09 45.35
C LYS A 2 34.69 26.67 44.06
N HIS A 3 34.66 28.00 44.05
CA HIS A 3 34.11 28.91 43.05
C HIS A 3 34.71 28.84 41.63
N MET A 4 33.83 29.07 40.64
CA MET A 4 33.95 29.95 39.46
C MET A 4 35.27 30.73 39.24
N LYS A 5 35.88 30.54 38.06
CA LYS A 5 36.77 31.41 37.24
C LYS A 5 36.88 30.72 35.85
N HIS A 6 36.99 31.31 34.65
CA HIS A 6 37.20 32.66 34.15
C HIS A 6 37.03 32.70 32.60
N MET A 7 36.39 33.76 32.08
CA MET A 7 36.96 34.77 31.15
C MET A 7 37.32 34.49 29.66
N LYS A 8 36.46 34.98 28.75
CA LYS A 8 36.61 35.96 27.62
C LYS A 8 37.82 35.97 26.62
N ARG A 9 37.43 36.19 25.34
CA ARG A 9 38.05 36.94 24.19
C ARG A 9 39.09 36.19 23.32
N THR A 10 39.02 36.20 21.98
CA THR A 10 39.33 37.37 21.11
C THR A 10 38.82 37.21 19.65
N ILE A 11 38.63 38.35 18.97
CA ILE A 11 38.00 38.63 17.66
C ILE A 11 39.04 39.23 16.67
N LYS A 12 38.74 39.17 15.34
CA LYS A 12 39.27 39.97 14.17
C LYS A 12 40.58 39.43 13.51
N LYS A 13 40.82 39.48 12.18
CA LYS A 13 40.32 40.31 11.06
C LYS A 13 40.93 39.81 9.72
N MET A 14 40.23 39.90 8.57
CA MET A 14 40.58 40.74 7.38
C MET A 14 39.83 40.33 6.10
N MET A 15 39.00 41.27 5.61
CA MET A 15 38.58 41.43 4.20
C MET A 15 39.59 42.33 3.47
N ARG A 16 39.77 42.16 2.15
CA ARG A 16 39.71 43.24 1.15
C ARG A 16 39.65 42.73 -0.31
N LEU A 17 38.51 43.03 -0.93
CA LEU A 17 38.22 43.52 -2.29
C LEU A 17 39.31 43.48 -3.39
N ALA A 18 38.93 43.00 -4.58
CA ALA A 18 38.65 43.84 -5.77
C ALA A 18 38.08 42.98 -6.91
N GLY A 19 37.04 43.49 -7.60
CA GLY A 19 36.34 42.81 -8.69
C GLY A 19 36.84 43.14 -10.10
N PHE A 20 36.35 42.38 -11.07
CA PHE A 20 36.28 42.76 -12.49
C PHE A 20 35.10 42.01 -13.16
N CYS A 21 34.31 42.74 -13.95
CA CYS A 21 33.21 42.24 -14.78
C CYS A 21 33.71 41.34 -15.93
N CYS A 22 32.96 40.31 -16.30
CA CYS A 22 32.50 40.05 -17.69
C CYS A 22 31.58 38.80 -17.82
N LEU A 23 30.54 39.00 -18.63
CA LEU A 23 29.70 38.11 -19.45
C LEU A 23 29.61 36.58 -19.18
N ALA A 24 28.35 36.16 -19.00
CA ALA A 24 27.63 35.07 -19.69
C ALA A 24 28.36 33.77 -20.10
N ALA A 25 27.96 32.66 -19.47
CA ALA A 25 27.62 31.41 -20.17
C ALA A 25 26.82 30.52 -19.20
N GLY A 26 25.64 30.09 -19.63
CA GLY A 26 24.79 29.18 -18.88
C GLY A 26 25.39 27.79 -18.83
N LEU A 27 25.41 27.21 -17.62
CA LEU A 27 25.47 25.78 -17.41
C LEU A 27 24.48 25.47 -16.28
N ALA A 28 23.30 24.99 -16.67
CA ALA A 28 22.37 24.37 -15.76
C ALA A 28 23.02 23.11 -15.21
N VAL A 29 23.38 23.14 -13.93
CA VAL A 29 23.73 21.93 -13.18
C VAL A 29 22.41 21.24 -12.86
N PRO A 30 22.22 19.94 -13.17
CA PRO A 30 21.00 19.24 -12.80
C PRO A 30 20.90 19.23 -11.29
N ALA A 31 19.76 19.68 -10.76
CA ALA A 31 19.39 19.43 -9.38
C ALA A 31 19.30 17.92 -9.20
N VAL A 32 20.29 17.32 -8.55
CA VAL A 32 20.22 15.97 -8.03
C VAL A 32 19.15 16.01 -6.93
N THR A 33 17.91 15.71 -7.29
CA THR A 33 16.86 15.40 -6.33
C THR A 33 17.35 14.23 -5.51
N HIS A 34 17.65 14.48 -4.23
CA HIS A 34 17.84 13.42 -3.25
C HIS A 34 16.56 12.58 -3.26
N ALA A 35 16.65 11.36 -3.80
CA ALA A 35 15.70 10.32 -3.47
C ALA A 35 15.71 10.19 -1.95
N ALA A 36 14.60 10.56 -1.32
CA ALA A 36 14.38 10.33 0.09
C ALA A 36 14.36 8.81 0.31
N ALA A 37 15.52 8.24 0.60
CA ALA A 37 15.62 6.99 1.31
C ALA A 37 15.10 7.24 2.74
N ALA A 38 13.79 7.16 2.89
CA ALA A 38 13.12 7.11 4.17
C ALA A 38 12.12 5.95 4.07
N ASP A 39 12.63 4.73 4.23
CA ASP A 39 11.81 3.58 4.57
C ASP A 39 11.26 3.82 5.98
N GLY A 40 10.14 4.54 6.06
CA GLY A 40 9.49 5.02 7.29
C GLY A 40 8.79 3.92 8.08
N GLY A 41 9.45 2.77 8.26
CA GLY A 41 8.86 1.58 8.88
C GLY A 41 7.69 1.01 8.07
N HIS A 42 7.72 1.17 6.74
CA HIS A 42 6.74 0.54 5.87
C HIS A 42 7.12 -0.90 5.64
N VAL A 43 6.26 -1.80 6.10
CA VAL A 43 6.39 -3.17 5.67
C VAL A 43 5.79 -3.33 4.27
N THR A 44 6.69 -3.30 3.30
CA THR A 44 6.48 -3.76 1.92
C THR A 44 6.58 -5.29 1.90
N ALA A 45 6.05 -5.99 0.90
CA ALA A 45 6.28 -7.44 0.89
C ALA A 45 7.78 -7.81 0.73
N THR A 46 8.64 -6.85 0.34
CA THR A 46 10.10 -6.97 0.44
C THR A 46 10.57 -7.24 1.87
N SER A 47 10.01 -6.61 2.90
CA SER A 47 10.35 -6.92 4.29
C SER A 47 9.61 -8.13 4.86
N VAL A 48 8.56 -8.61 4.19
CA VAL A 48 7.96 -9.94 4.45
C VAL A 48 8.84 -11.08 3.93
N LEU A 49 9.65 -10.85 2.89
CA LEU A 49 10.58 -11.85 2.34
C LEU A 49 11.73 -12.19 3.32
N ASP A 50 12.17 -11.25 4.14
CA ASP A 50 13.27 -11.46 5.09
C ASP A 50 12.88 -12.38 6.26
N ALA A 51 11.58 -12.60 6.50
CA ALA A 51 11.09 -13.43 7.59
C ALA A 51 10.66 -14.84 7.11
N LYS A 52 11.63 -15.77 7.17
CA LYS A 52 11.56 -17.24 6.95
C LYS A 52 11.97 -17.72 5.56
N GLU A 53 13.29 -17.82 5.39
CA GLU A 53 13.92 -18.77 4.49
C GLU A 53 13.44 -20.21 4.78
N GLY A 54 13.05 -20.95 3.74
CA GLY A 54 12.77 -22.39 3.88
C GLY A 54 12.20 -23.07 2.64
N GLN A 55 11.49 -22.33 1.76
CA GLN A 55 10.98 -22.87 0.49
C GLN A 55 11.38 -21.97 -0.68
N PRO A 56 11.84 -22.56 -1.80
CA PRO A 56 12.14 -21.78 -3.00
C PRO A 56 10.86 -21.16 -3.57
N ALA A 57 10.97 -19.97 -4.16
CA ALA A 57 9.85 -19.28 -4.81
C ALA A 57 9.22 -20.14 -5.91
N VAL A 58 10.00 -20.99 -6.59
CA VAL A 58 9.51 -21.97 -7.55
C VAL A 58 10.14 -23.32 -7.29
N THR A 59 9.33 -24.38 -7.30
CA THR A 59 9.78 -25.77 -7.23
C THR A 59 9.29 -26.52 -8.47
N GLU A 60 10.14 -27.31 -9.12
CA GLU A 60 9.78 -28.15 -10.26
C GLU A 60 10.00 -29.62 -9.95
N THR A 61 9.16 -30.49 -10.52
CA THR A 61 9.32 -31.94 -10.37
C THR A 61 10.21 -32.54 -11.46
N LYS A 62 10.62 -33.79 -11.28
CA LYS A 62 11.34 -34.54 -12.32
C LYS A 62 10.54 -34.63 -13.63
N ALA A 63 9.21 -34.72 -13.54
CA ALA A 63 8.33 -34.72 -14.70
C ALA A 63 8.41 -33.40 -15.50
N ALA A 64 8.54 -32.24 -14.83
CA ALA A 64 8.80 -30.97 -15.51
C ALA A 64 10.12 -30.98 -16.30
N GLN A 65 11.16 -31.60 -15.75
CA GLN A 65 12.47 -31.71 -16.42
C GLN A 65 12.38 -32.61 -17.65
N GLU A 66 11.68 -33.74 -17.54
CA GLU A 66 11.48 -34.70 -18.64
C GLU A 66 10.68 -34.06 -19.79
N ILE A 67 9.54 -33.40 -19.50
CA ILE A 67 8.74 -32.69 -20.52
C ILE A 67 9.56 -31.59 -21.21
N ALA A 68 10.34 -30.81 -20.44
CA ALA A 68 11.18 -29.78 -21.02
C ALA A 68 12.32 -30.35 -21.89
N ALA A 69 12.87 -31.51 -21.54
CA ALA A 69 13.87 -32.19 -22.34
C ALA A 69 13.28 -32.74 -23.65
N GLU A 70 12.08 -33.32 -23.60
CA GLU A 70 11.33 -33.77 -24.78
C GLU A 70 11.02 -32.59 -25.71
N ALA A 71 10.57 -31.45 -25.17
CA ALA A 71 10.30 -30.25 -25.96
C ALA A 71 11.56 -29.72 -26.67
N ARG A 72 12.73 -29.79 -26.04
CA ARG A 72 14.02 -29.43 -26.66
C ARG A 72 14.44 -30.42 -27.74
N ALA A 73 14.16 -31.71 -27.55
CA ALA A 73 14.52 -32.77 -28.50
C ALA A 73 13.65 -32.75 -29.77
N ASP A 74 12.40 -32.27 -29.69
CA ASP A 74 11.49 -32.11 -30.83
C ASP A 74 11.95 -31.00 -31.82
N GLY A 75 13.01 -30.25 -31.48
CA GLY A 75 13.69 -29.31 -32.40
C GLY A 75 12.85 -28.13 -32.87
N GLY A 76 11.63 -27.98 -32.37
CA GLY A 76 10.72 -26.91 -32.76
C GLY A 76 11.16 -25.56 -32.18
N GLN A 77 11.47 -24.60 -33.04
CA GLN A 77 11.35 -23.20 -32.63
C GLN A 77 9.91 -22.96 -32.18
N ALA A 78 9.72 -22.33 -31.02
CA ALA A 78 8.39 -21.94 -30.56
C ALA A 78 7.71 -21.12 -31.66
N GLN A 79 6.59 -21.62 -32.17
CA GLN A 79 5.78 -20.90 -33.14
C GLN A 79 5.05 -19.76 -32.43
N ALA A 80 4.70 -18.70 -33.16
CA ALA A 80 3.96 -17.56 -32.60
C ALA A 80 2.60 -17.94 -31.97
N ALA A 81 2.07 -19.13 -32.28
CA ALA A 81 0.83 -19.67 -31.73
C ALA A 81 1.03 -20.53 -30.46
N ASP A 82 2.27 -20.79 -30.05
CA ASP A 82 2.55 -21.61 -28.87
C ASP A 82 2.28 -20.84 -27.57
N VAL A 83 1.97 -21.56 -26.50
CA VAL A 83 1.87 -20.98 -25.15
C VAL A 83 3.28 -20.91 -24.56
N HIS A 84 3.86 -19.71 -24.51
CA HIS A 84 5.18 -19.45 -23.92
C HIS A 84 5.08 -18.77 -22.55
N SER A 85 3.99 -18.07 -22.27
CA SER A 85 3.68 -17.63 -20.91
C SER A 85 2.17 -17.52 -20.71
N VAL A 86 1.75 -17.46 -19.45
CA VAL A 86 0.34 -17.28 -19.09
C VAL A 86 0.21 -16.38 -17.87
N SER A 87 -0.73 -15.43 -17.92
CA SER A 87 -1.19 -14.68 -16.76
C SER A 87 -2.42 -15.37 -16.17
N LEU A 88 -2.32 -15.74 -14.90
CA LEU A 88 -3.37 -16.41 -14.13
C LEU A 88 -3.85 -15.48 -13.02
N THR A 89 -5.15 -15.22 -12.95
CA THR A 89 -5.74 -14.29 -11.96
C THR A 89 -6.85 -14.96 -11.16
N TRP A 90 -7.01 -14.55 -9.91
CA TRP A 90 -8.06 -15.01 -9.01
C TRP A 90 -8.61 -13.87 -8.13
N PRO A 91 -9.81 -14.03 -7.54
CA PRO A 91 -10.30 -13.07 -6.55
C PRO A 91 -9.39 -13.01 -5.32
N VAL A 92 -9.21 -11.80 -4.77
CA VAL A 92 -8.51 -11.62 -3.49
C VAL A 92 -9.28 -12.33 -2.38
N VAL A 93 -8.58 -13.11 -1.58
CA VAL A 93 -9.14 -13.81 -0.41
C VAL A 93 -8.80 -13.03 0.86
N PRO A 94 -9.80 -12.61 1.66
CA PRO A 94 -9.54 -11.96 2.94
C PRO A 94 -8.62 -12.76 3.86
N GLY A 95 -7.58 -12.10 4.37
CA GLY A 95 -6.57 -12.70 5.25
C GLY A 95 -5.43 -13.41 4.54
N ALA A 96 -5.48 -13.57 3.22
CA ALA A 96 -4.39 -14.15 2.45
C ALA A 96 -3.23 -13.16 2.36
N VAL A 97 -2.07 -13.56 2.89
CA VAL A 97 -0.81 -12.79 2.76
C VAL A 97 -0.10 -13.15 1.47
N LYS A 98 -0.24 -14.40 1.04
CA LYS A 98 0.37 -14.92 -0.19
C LYS A 98 -0.47 -16.04 -0.76
N TYR A 99 -0.19 -16.40 -2.00
CA TYR A 99 -0.80 -17.51 -2.71
C TYR A 99 0.25 -18.53 -3.13
N GLN A 100 -0.23 -19.75 -3.37
CA GLN A 100 0.54 -20.81 -4.00
C GLN A 100 -0.23 -21.32 -5.21
N VAL A 101 0.44 -21.39 -6.35
CA VAL A 101 -0.09 -21.90 -7.61
C VAL A 101 0.63 -23.18 -7.98
N GLU A 102 -0.12 -24.21 -8.34
CA GLU A 102 0.42 -25.45 -8.89
C GLU A 102 0.03 -25.57 -10.36
N ILE A 103 0.99 -25.95 -11.20
CA ILE A 103 0.77 -26.35 -12.60
C ILE A 103 0.80 -27.87 -12.69
N LEU A 104 -0.20 -28.43 -13.36
CA LEU A 104 -0.44 -29.86 -13.53
C LEU A 104 -0.37 -30.26 -15.00
N ARG A 105 -0.02 -31.53 -15.27
CA ARG A 105 0.05 -32.09 -16.62
C ARG A 105 -1.33 -32.30 -17.25
N SER A 106 -2.35 -32.47 -16.43
CA SER A 106 -3.71 -32.80 -16.83
C SER A 106 -4.72 -32.28 -15.80
N GLN A 107 -6.01 -32.52 -16.04
CA GLN A 107 -7.08 -32.14 -15.11
C GLN A 107 -7.02 -32.88 -13.76
N ARG A 108 -6.23 -33.95 -13.64
CA ARG A 108 -6.21 -34.80 -12.44
C ARG A 108 -5.63 -34.03 -11.27
N ASP A 109 -6.44 -33.83 -10.23
CA ASP A 109 -6.01 -33.19 -8.99
C ASP A 109 -5.26 -34.18 -8.07
N ASP A 110 -4.05 -34.57 -8.51
CA ASP A 110 -3.16 -35.50 -7.83
C ASP A 110 -1.74 -34.92 -7.79
N LEU A 111 -1.02 -35.10 -6.67
CA LEU A 111 0.35 -34.63 -6.50
C LEU A 111 1.32 -35.16 -7.56
N THR A 112 1.08 -36.36 -8.08
CA THR A 112 1.87 -36.95 -9.18
C THR A 112 1.67 -36.21 -10.50
N ASP A 113 0.61 -35.43 -10.64
CA ASP A 113 0.32 -34.65 -11.84
C ASP A 113 0.95 -33.26 -11.80
N VAL A 114 1.35 -32.78 -10.61
CA VAL A 114 2.02 -31.49 -10.42
C VAL A 114 3.41 -31.50 -11.04
N ILE A 115 3.68 -30.51 -11.89
CA ILE A 115 4.98 -30.30 -12.55
C ILE A 115 5.73 -29.08 -12.03
N MET A 116 5.00 -28.08 -11.55
CA MET A 116 5.56 -26.85 -11.01
C MET A 116 4.70 -26.34 -9.87
N THR A 117 5.35 -25.81 -8.84
CA THR A 117 4.72 -25.07 -7.75
C THR A 117 5.36 -23.70 -7.66
N GLN A 118 4.56 -22.65 -7.83
CA GLN A 118 4.93 -21.28 -7.52
C GLN A 118 4.46 -20.92 -6.11
N ASN A 119 5.41 -20.48 -5.29
CA ASN A 119 5.23 -20.05 -3.92
C ASN A 119 5.39 -18.52 -3.84
N GLN A 120 5.00 -17.93 -2.71
CA GLN A 120 5.28 -16.52 -2.41
C GLN A 120 4.70 -15.55 -3.45
N ILE A 121 3.51 -15.82 -3.96
CA ILE A 121 2.79 -14.88 -4.83
C ILE A 121 2.03 -13.89 -3.93
N PHE A 122 2.39 -12.61 -3.98
CA PHE A 122 1.79 -11.55 -3.12
C PHE A 122 0.69 -10.73 -3.82
N THR A 123 0.44 -11.01 -5.09
CA THR A 123 -0.61 -10.41 -5.90
C THR A 123 -1.80 -11.37 -6.05
N ASN A 124 -2.94 -10.86 -6.54
CA ASN A 124 -4.12 -11.68 -6.89
C ASN A 124 -4.01 -12.37 -8.25
N GLY A 125 -2.79 -12.56 -8.73
CA GLY A 125 -2.47 -13.24 -9.97
C GLY A 125 -0.97 -13.42 -10.13
N VAL A 126 -0.57 -14.21 -11.12
CA VAL A 126 0.83 -14.50 -11.42
C VAL A 126 1.02 -14.72 -12.91
N ASP A 127 2.10 -14.16 -13.45
CA ASP A 127 2.56 -14.50 -14.79
C ASP A 127 3.59 -15.61 -14.71
N ILE A 128 3.41 -16.66 -15.52
CA ILE A 128 4.22 -17.86 -15.51
C ILE A 128 4.88 -18.05 -16.88
N ASP A 129 6.20 -18.18 -16.90
CA ASP A 129 6.95 -18.62 -18.09
C ASP A 129 6.79 -20.14 -18.30
N LEU A 130 6.26 -20.51 -19.44
CA LEU A 130 6.05 -21.89 -19.88
C LEU A 130 6.84 -22.23 -21.15
N SER A 131 7.67 -21.32 -21.66
CA SER A 131 8.37 -21.41 -22.94
C SER A 131 9.19 -22.70 -23.09
N ARG A 132 9.80 -23.15 -21.99
CA ARG A 132 10.60 -24.38 -21.93
C ARG A 132 9.82 -25.67 -22.16
N PHE A 133 8.49 -25.66 -22.05
CA PHE A 133 7.64 -26.84 -22.25
C PHE A 133 7.12 -26.98 -23.68
N GLY A 134 7.40 -26.01 -24.56
CA GLY A 134 6.98 -26.03 -25.97
C GLY A 134 5.48 -26.29 -26.11
N LYS A 135 5.09 -27.11 -27.08
CA LYS A 135 3.68 -27.44 -27.38
C LYS A 135 2.92 -28.07 -26.19
N ALA A 136 3.62 -28.72 -25.25
CA ALA A 136 2.98 -29.33 -24.09
C ALA A 136 2.33 -28.31 -23.16
N ALA A 137 2.84 -27.06 -23.15
CA ALA A 137 2.33 -25.99 -22.31
C ALA A 137 0.81 -25.78 -22.46
N ALA A 138 0.27 -25.87 -23.67
CA ALA A 138 -1.16 -25.65 -23.94
C ALA A 138 -2.08 -26.72 -23.31
N SER A 139 -1.53 -27.87 -22.90
CA SER A 139 -2.29 -28.97 -22.27
C SER A 139 -2.33 -28.92 -20.75
N PHE A 140 -1.53 -28.03 -20.14
CA PHE A 140 -1.41 -27.95 -18.69
C PHE A 140 -2.67 -27.40 -18.03
N TRP A 141 -2.76 -27.69 -16.74
CA TRP A 141 -3.80 -27.21 -15.85
C TRP A 141 -3.17 -26.47 -14.68
N TRP A 142 -3.95 -25.68 -13.96
CA TRP A 142 -3.48 -24.95 -12.80
C TRP A 142 -4.54 -24.93 -11.70
N LYS A 143 -4.07 -24.77 -10.47
CA LYS A 143 -4.91 -24.50 -9.29
C LYS A 143 -4.18 -23.58 -8.32
N VAL A 144 -4.94 -22.85 -7.51
CA VAL A 144 -4.40 -21.88 -6.56
C VAL A 144 -4.99 -22.06 -5.17
N ARG A 145 -4.22 -21.76 -4.13
CA ARG A 145 -4.73 -21.61 -2.76
C ARG A 145 -4.19 -20.37 -2.06
N PRO A 146 -5.01 -19.74 -1.21
CA PRO A 146 -4.58 -18.66 -0.33
C PRO A 146 -3.87 -19.20 0.91
N LEU A 147 -2.81 -18.51 1.34
CA LEU A 147 -2.02 -18.85 2.52
C LEU A 147 -1.97 -17.67 3.50
N ASP A 148 -1.95 -17.99 4.79
CA ASP A 148 -1.65 -17.01 5.83
C ASP A 148 -0.16 -16.62 5.83
N TYR A 149 0.21 -15.68 6.71
CA TYR A 149 1.60 -15.26 6.93
C TYR A 149 2.56 -16.45 7.16
N SER A 150 2.13 -17.45 7.93
CA SER A 150 2.93 -18.62 8.30
C SER A 150 3.01 -19.66 7.17
N GLY A 151 2.28 -19.48 6.07
CA GLY A 151 2.19 -20.44 4.97
C GLY A 151 1.13 -21.51 5.18
N ASN A 152 0.26 -21.39 6.18
CA ASN A 152 -0.86 -22.32 6.36
C ASN A 152 -1.97 -21.99 5.35
N PRO A 153 -2.61 -23.00 4.74
CA PRO A 153 -3.75 -22.77 3.86
C PRO A 153 -4.95 -22.15 4.60
N LEU A 154 -5.50 -21.06 4.05
CA LEU A 154 -6.77 -20.49 4.52
C LEU A 154 -7.98 -21.23 3.95
N SER A 155 -7.80 -21.87 2.79
CA SER A 155 -8.77 -22.77 2.17
C SER A 155 -8.06 -23.80 1.30
N SER A 156 -8.82 -24.82 0.87
CA SER A 156 -8.34 -25.80 -0.11
C SER A 156 -7.98 -25.13 -1.43
N TYR A 157 -7.23 -25.85 -2.27
CA TYR A 157 -7.02 -25.45 -3.65
C TYR A 157 -8.34 -25.26 -4.39
N SER A 158 -8.33 -24.32 -5.35
CA SER A 158 -9.36 -24.24 -6.38
C SER A 158 -9.44 -25.54 -7.19
N ALA A 159 -10.58 -25.80 -7.80
CA ALA A 159 -10.67 -26.87 -8.81
C ALA A 159 -9.68 -26.58 -9.95
N PRO A 160 -8.95 -27.60 -10.46
CA PRO A 160 -8.05 -27.40 -11.59
C PRO A 160 -8.75 -26.77 -12.80
N GLN A 161 -8.10 -25.79 -13.42
CA GLN A 161 -8.53 -25.13 -14.66
C GLN A 161 -7.45 -25.29 -15.74
N PRO A 162 -7.78 -25.34 -17.03
CA PRO A 162 -6.75 -25.38 -18.07
C PRO A 162 -5.95 -24.07 -18.06
N VAL A 163 -4.64 -24.10 -18.32
CA VAL A 163 -3.84 -22.84 -18.39
C VAL A 163 -4.34 -21.91 -19.49
N THR A 164 -4.98 -22.45 -20.52
CA THR A 164 -5.61 -21.68 -21.61
C THR A 164 -6.83 -20.87 -21.18
N SER A 165 -7.31 -21.00 -19.93
CA SER A 165 -8.30 -20.08 -19.37
C SER A 165 -7.71 -18.74 -18.94
N GLY A 166 -6.39 -18.64 -18.78
CA GLY A 166 -5.68 -17.39 -18.48
C GLY A 166 -5.39 -16.55 -19.74
N VAL A 167 -4.76 -15.39 -19.53
CA VAL A 167 -4.28 -14.55 -20.64
C VAL A 167 -2.98 -15.15 -21.16
N LEU A 168 -2.99 -15.62 -22.40
CA LEU A 168 -1.82 -16.24 -23.02
C LEU A 168 -0.85 -15.19 -23.54
N ASN A 169 0.44 -15.43 -23.30
CA ASN A 169 1.55 -14.63 -23.80
C ASN A 169 1.37 -13.12 -23.55
N PRO A 170 1.11 -12.69 -22.28
CA PRO A 170 1.01 -11.28 -21.95
C PRO A 170 2.28 -10.55 -22.39
N LYS A 171 2.13 -9.30 -22.82
CA LYS A 171 3.24 -8.46 -23.31
C LYS A 171 3.60 -7.32 -22.35
N ALA A 172 2.78 -7.10 -21.34
CA ALA A 172 2.90 -6.01 -20.38
C ALA A 172 2.34 -6.45 -19.01
N PRO A 173 2.78 -5.83 -17.91
CA PRO A 173 2.21 -6.08 -16.59
C PRO A 173 0.71 -5.75 -16.57
N GLN A 174 -0.05 -6.44 -15.70
CA GLN A 174 -1.48 -6.23 -15.57
C GLN A 174 -1.80 -5.31 -14.37
N PRO A 175 -2.36 -4.11 -14.56
CA PRO A 175 -2.82 -3.25 -13.47
C PRO A 175 -3.86 -3.93 -12.57
N THR A 176 -3.73 -3.77 -11.25
CA THR A 176 -4.64 -4.38 -10.26
C THR A 176 -5.37 -3.36 -9.37
N ALA A 177 -5.11 -2.07 -9.52
CA ALA A 177 -5.73 -1.05 -8.68
C ALA A 177 -7.26 -0.98 -8.86
N GLU A 178 -8.00 -0.84 -7.76
CA GLU A 178 -9.47 -0.89 -7.70
C GLU A 178 -10.11 0.48 -7.46
N TYR A 179 -9.42 1.58 -7.75
CA TYR A 179 -9.91 2.93 -7.44
C TYR A 179 -11.28 3.27 -8.04
N ASP A 180 -11.61 2.74 -9.22
CA ASP A 180 -12.93 2.91 -9.85
C ASP A 180 -14.06 2.13 -9.14
N GLN A 181 -13.72 1.24 -8.21
CA GLN A 181 -14.68 0.54 -7.35
C GLN A 181 -14.88 1.23 -5.99
N MET A 182 -14.16 2.33 -5.72
CA MET A 182 -14.26 3.12 -4.50
C MET A 182 -15.08 4.38 -4.76
N ASP A 183 -15.77 4.90 -3.74
CA ASP A 183 -16.51 6.17 -3.88
C ASP A 183 -15.58 7.33 -4.25
N TYR A 184 -14.39 7.35 -3.65
CA TYR A 184 -13.31 8.27 -3.98
C TYR A 184 -11.97 7.54 -3.94
N ALA A 185 -11.10 7.84 -4.91
CA ALA A 185 -9.72 7.40 -4.82
C ALA A 185 -9.01 8.10 -3.65
N ALA A 186 -8.02 7.42 -3.05
CA ALA A 186 -7.15 8.02 -2.05
C ALA A 186 -6.44 9.26 -2.63
N GLU A 187 -6.19 10.26 -1.79
CA GLU A 187 -5.43 11.44 -2.18
C GLU A 187 -3.99 11.11 -2.59
N TYR A 188 -3.39 10.15 -1.90
CA TYR A 188 -2.06 9.61 -2.18
C TYR A 188 -2.24 8.20 -2.76
N PRO A 189 -2.25 8.01 -4.08
CA PRO A 189 -2.48 6.70 -4.67
C PRO A 189 -1.26 5.79 -4.57
N VAL A 190 -1.52 4.48 -4.55
CA VAL A 190 -0.54 3.40 -4.68
C VAL A 190 -0.89 2.61 -5.91
N TYR A 191 -0.02 2.62 -6.91
CA TYR A 191 -0.22 1.85 -8.13
C TYR A 191 0.23 0.42 -7.91
N SER A 192 -0.52 -0.55 -8.45
CA SER A 192 -0.25 -1.98 -8.23
C SER A 192 -0.52 -2.80 -9.49
N TRP A 193 0.25 -3.86 -9.70
CA TRP A 193 0.17 -4.71 -10.89
C TRP A 193 0.65 -6.14 -10.64
N ILE A 194 0.26 -7.06 -11.52
CA ILE A 194 0.90 -8.38 -11.65
C ILE A 194 2.13 -8.19 -12.55
N PRO A 195 3.36 -8.48 -12.07
CA PRO A 195 4.57 -8.32 -12.85
C PRO A 195 4.74 -9.41 -13.90
N MET A 196 5.49 -9.08 -14.94
CA MET A 196 5.98 -10.06 -15.91
C MET A 196 6.90 -11.10 -15.22
N PRO A 197 7.03 -12.33 -15.77
CA PRO A 197 7.84 -13.37 -15.15
C PRO A 197 9.28 -12.90 -14.87
N GLY A 198 9.66 -12.91 -13.59
CA GLY A 198 11.01 -12.55 -13.14
C GLY A 198 11.33 -11.05 -13.12
N ALA A 199 10.41 -10.17 -13.51
CA ALA A 199 10.63 -8.72 -13.48
C ALA A 199 10.69 -8.19 -12.03
N LYS A 200 11.73 -7.41 -11.71
CA LYS A 200 11.94 -6.85 -10.35
C LYS A 200 11.79 -5.33 -10.27
N HIS A 201 11.84 -4.65 -11.40
CA HIS A 201 11.75 -3.19 -11.49
C HIS A 201 10.73 -2.79 -12.55
N HIS A 202 10.04 -1.69 -12.28
CA HIS A 202 8.99 -1.19 -13.15
C HIS A 202 9.03 0.33 -13.25
N GLU A 203 8.46 0.84 -14.33
CA GLU A 203 8.24 2.27 -14.52
C GLU A 203 6.73 2.53 -14.63
N VAL A 204 6.23 3.49 -13.86
CA VAL A 204 4.83 3.94 -13.91
C VAL A 204 4.76 5.35 -14.46
N GLN A 205 3.95 5.57 -15.49
CA GLN A 205 3.66 6.92 -15.99
C GLN A 205 2.25 7.34 -15.62
N VAL A 206 2.12 8.56 -15.11
CA VAL A 206 0.83 9.16 -14.73
C VAL A 206 0.51 10.32 -15.66
N TYR A 207 -0.76 10.40 -16.04
CA TYR A 207 -1.34 11.38 -16.94
C TYR A 207 -2.61 11.95 -16.32
N ARG A 208 -2.95 13.18 -16.72
CA ARG A 208 -4.23 13.83 -16.42
C ARG A 208 -4.95 14.14 -17.72
N GLU A 209 -6.24 13.83 -17.79
CA GLU A 209 -7.05 14.21 -18.93
C GLU A 209 -7.37 15.70 -18.90
N VAL A 210 -7.01 16.41 -19.98
CA VAL A 210 -7.33 17.83 -20.18
C VAL A 210 -7.85 18.01 -21.60
N ASN A 211 -9.12 18.42 -21.74
CA ASN A 211 -9.78 18.64 -23.03
C ASN A 211 -9.69 17.42 -23.97
N GLY A 212 -9.89 16.21 -23.44
CA GLY A 212 -9.82 14.95 -24.19
C GLY A 212 -8.42 14.54 -24.61
N LYS A 213 -7.36 15.11 -24.00
CA LYS A 213 -5.96 14.73 -24.22
C LYS A 213 -5.30 14.32 -22.91
N ASP A 214 -4.45 13.30 -22.99
CA ASP A 214 -3.64 12.87 -21.86
C ASP A 214 -2.41 13.78 -21.72
N MET A 215 -2.40 14.59 -20.67
CA MET A 215 -1.28 15.42 -20.30
C MET A 215 -0.39 14.66 -19.34
N TYR A 216 0.88 14.49 -19.70
CA TYR A 216 1.88 13.88 -18.83
C TYR A 216 1.97 14.64 -17.50
N VAL A 217 1.95 13.89 -16.39
CA VAL A 217 2.12 14.43 -15.03
C VAL A 217 3.51 14.08 -14.53
N LYS A 218 3.83 12.78 -14.46
CA LYS A 218 5.09 12.29 -13.88
C LYS A 218 5.40 10.86 -14.28
N THR A 219 6.60 10.43 -13.89
CA THR A 219 7.06 9.05 -13.94
C THR A 219 7.57 8.63 -12.57
N LEU A 220 7.18 7.45 -12.11
CA LEU A 220 7.62 6.83 -10.87
C LEU A 220 8.41 5.55 -11.18
N GLN A 221 9.41 5.26 -10.37
CA GLN A 221 10.13 3.99 -10.39
C GLN A 221 9.54 3.08 -9.32
N GLY A 222 9.04 1.91 -9.75
CA GLY A 222 8.37 0.94 -8.91
C GLY A 222 9.21 -0.30 -8.66
N GLY A 223 8.86 -1.00 -7.58
CA GLY A 223 9.45 -2.29 -7.22
C GLY A 223 8.84 -3.41 -8.06
N GLU A 224 8.61 -4.56 -7.43
CA GLU A 224 8.14 -5.76 -8.13
C GLU A 224 6.66 -5.66 -8.54
N TYR A 225 5.76 -5.22 -7.67
CA TYR A 225 4.30 -5.25 -7.94
C TYR A 225 3.54 -3.99 -7.50
N ASP A 226 4.20 -3.01 -6.87
CA ASP A 226 3.56 -1.74 -6.51
C ASP A 226 4.54 -0.54 -6.47
N VAL A 227 3.97 0.66 -6.40
CA VAL A 227 4.68 1.90 -6.07
C VAL A 227 3.75 2.92 -5.42
N TYR A 228 4.22 3.54 -4.34
CA TYR A 228 3.55 4.64 -3.65
C TYR A 228 3.81 5.96 -4.37
N ASP A 229 2.76 6.74 -4.61
CA ASP A 229 2.87 8.13 -5.06
C ASP A 229 2.77 9.05 -3.84
N TRP A 230 3.87 9.76 -3.56
CA TRP A 230 3.97 10.65 -2.40
C TRP A 230 3.46 12.06 -2.65
N ASP A 231 3.03 12.38 -3.88
CA ASP A 231 2.37 13.66 -4.14
C ASP A 231 0.84 13.52 -4.03
N ALA A 232 0.22 14.49 -3.36
CA ALA A 232 -1.23 14.56 -3.24
C ALA A 232 -1.90 14.91 -4.56
N TYR A 233 -2.99 14.21 -4.88
CA TYR A 233 -3.84 14.51 -6.03
C TYR A 233 -5.08 15.32 -5.61
N THR A 234 -4.91 16.65 -5.58
CA THR A 234 -5.93 17.61 -5.11
C THR A 234 -6.70 18.31 -6.23
N THR A 235 -6.21 18.25 -7.47
CA THR A 235 -6.85 18.93 -8.60
C THR A 235 -7.92 18.03 -9.25
N PRO A 236 -9.20 18.45 -9.29
CA PRO A 236 -10.26 17.64 -9.87
C PRO A 236 -10.01 17.23 -11.32
N GLY A 237 -10.46 16.03 -11.67
CA GLY A 237 -10.35 15.49 -13.02
C GLY A 237 -10.02 14.01 -13.06
N ARG A 238 -9.96 13.47 -14.27
CA ARG A 238 -9.60 12.09 -14.52
C ARG A 238 -8.09 11.95 -14.68
N TYR A 239 -7.51 11.00 -13.96
CA TYR A 239 -6.12 10.62 -14.06
C TYR A 239 -6.02 9.20 -14.60
N TYR A 240 -4.97 8.96 -15.37
CA TYR A 240 -4.65 7.66 -15.92
C TYR A 240 -3.21 7.32 -15.62
N TRP A 241 -2.94 6.04 -15.48
CA TRP A 241 -1.60 5.53 -15.32
C TRP A 241 -1.42 4.24 -16.10
N ARG A 242 -0.16 3.93 -16.41
CA ARG A 242 0.26 2.70 -17.07
C ARG A 242 1.63 2.29 -16.55
N VAL A 243 1.92 1.00 -16.60
CA VAL A 243 3.15 0.41 -16.07
C VAL A 243 3.83 -0.45 -17.13
N ARG A 244 5.15 -0.53 -17.07
CA ARG A 244 5.96 -1.51 -17.81
C ARG A 244 7.09 -2.04 -16.93
N SER A 245 7.58 -3.22 -17.25
CA SER A 245 8.77 -3.81 -16.63
C SER A 245 10.03 -3.22 -17.25
N VAL A 246 11.03 -2.99 -16.42
CA VAL A 246 12.35 -2.51 -16.83
C VAL A 246 13.45 -3.34 -16.18
N ASP A 247 14.64 -3.35 -16.77
CA ASP A 247 15.83 -3.90 -16.13
C ASP A 247 16.40 -2.94 -15.08
N GLU A 248 17.48 -3.34 -14.39
CA GLU A 248 18.17 -2.53 -13.38
C GLU A 248 18.72 -1.20 -13.92
N ASN A 249 18.90 -1.08 -15.24
CA ASN A 249 19.37 0.14 -15.91
C ASN A 249 18.22 0.99 -16.47
N GLY A 250 16.96 0.58 -16.27
CA GLY A 250 15.78 1.25 -16.79
C GLY A 250 15.45 0.92 -18.26
N ALA A 251 16.11 -0.06 -18.88
CA ALA A 251 15.78 -0.51 -20.23
C ALA A 251 14.47 -1.31 -20.21
N ALA A 252 13.59 -1.06 -21.19
CA ALA A 252 12.28 -1.70 -21.25
C ALA A 252 12.39 -3.21 -21.49
N LEU A 253 11.70 -3.99 -20.65
CA LEU A 253 11.57 -5.45 -20.77
C LEU A 253 10.19 -5.87 -21.29
N SER A 254 9.22 -4.97 -21.28
CA SER A 254 7.85 -5.22 -21.75
C SER A 254 7.22 -4.00 -22.39
N ASP A 255 6.07 -4.21 -23.05
CA ASP A 255 5.21 -3.14 -23.53
C ASP A 255 4.59 -2.39 -22.33
N TRP A 256 3.99 -1.22 -22.61
CA TRP A 256 3.15 -0.55 -21.62
C TRP A 256 1.84 -1.31 -21.41
N SER A 257 1.40 -1.40 -20.16
CA SER A 257 0.08 -1.90 -19.81
C SER A 257 -1.03 -1.07 -20.46
N ASP A 258 -2.24 -1.66 -20.48
CA ASP A 258 -3.46 -0.88 -20.64
C ASP A 258 -3.54 0.23 -19.58
N LYS A 259 -4.28 1.30 -19.91
CA LYS A 259 -4.50 2.40 -18.98
C LYS A 259 -5.41 1.93 -17.84
N SER A 260 -4.96 2.11 -16.62
CA SER A 260 -5.82 2.17 -15.44
C SER A 260 -5.97 3.62 -15.00
N GLY A 261 -6.94 3.94 -14.15
CA GLY A 261 -7.20 5.32 -13.78
C GLY A 261 -7.98 5.48 -12.51
N PHE A 262 -8.13 6.74 -12.12
CA PHE A 262 -8.89 7.17 -10.97
C PHE A 262 -9.37 8.61 -11.18
N SER A 263 -10.41 9.00 -10.46
CA SER A 263 -10.95 10.36 -10.52
C SER A 263 -10.66 11.09 -9.22
N VAL A 264 -10.20 12.35 -9.34
CA VAL A 264 -10.17 13.29 -8.22
C VAL A 264 -11.46 14.09 -8.26
N THR A 265 -12.27 13.95 -7.23
CA THR A 265 -13.55 14.67 -7.08
C THR A 265 -13.40 15.70 -5.97
N ALA A 266 -13.85 16.93 -6.21
CA ALA A 266 -14.04 17.95 -5.19
C ALA A 266 -15.25 18.83 -5.56
N PRO A 267 -16.03 19.32 -4.58
CA PRO A 267 -15.89 19.06 -3.13
C PRO A 267 -16.32 17.63 -2.74
N THR A 268 -15.91 17.16 -1.57
CA THR A 268 -16.37 15.88 -0.99
C THR A 268 -16.98 16.13 0.39
N PRO A 269 -18.27 15.83 0.64
CA PRO A 269 -18.95 16.21 1.88
C PRO A 269 -18.29 15.68 3.16
N ILE A 270 -17.70 14.48 3.09
CA ILE A 270 -17.00 13.81 4.18
C ILE A 270 -15.60 13.43 3.69
N ALA A 271 -14.58 13.71 4.51
CA ALA A 271 -13.22 13.25 4.29
C ALA A 271 -12.65 12.60 5.58
N ALA A 272 -11.60 11.80 5.44
CA ALA A 272 -10.90 11.15 6.53
C ALA A 272 -9.41 11.48 6.49
N LEU A 273 -8.93 12.19 7.52
CA LEU A 273 -7.51 12.50 7.73
C LEU A 273 -6.90 11.47 8.67
N GLY A 274 -5.79 10.84 8.26
CA GLY A 274 -5.12 9.87 9.11
C GLY A 274 -3.79 9.34 8.57
N ASP A 275 -3.34 8.26 9.19
CA ASP A 275 -2.08 7.58 8.90
C ASP A 275 -2.25 6.36 7.96
N SER A 276 -1.36 5.36 8.04
CA SER A 276 -1.41 4.12 7.25
C SER A 276 -2.70 3.32 7.46
N ILE A 277 -3.33 3.42 8.62
CA ILE A 277 -4.59 2.72 8.90
C ILE A 277 -5.72 3.35 8.09
N THR A 278 -5.69 4.67 7.91
CA THR A 278 -6.65 5.36 7.03
C THR A 278 -6.27 5.16 5.58
N HIS A 279 -4.99 5.25 5.23
CA HIS A 279 -4.52 5.12 3.85
C HIS A 279 -4.96 3.79 3.19
N GLY A 280 -4.91 2.68 3.93
CA GLY A 280 -5.34 1.37 3.43
C GLY A 280 -4.47 0.19 3.85
N GLY A 281 -3.56 0.36 4.82
CA GLY A 281 -2.67 -0.72 5.26
C GLY A 281 -3.42 -1.90 5.90
N GLY A 282 -3.00 -3.13 5.58
CA GLY A 282 -3.50 -4.38 6.16
C GLY A 282 -3.15 -5.63 5.34
N VAL A 283 -2.88 -6.74 6.03
CA VAL A 283 -2.32 -8.04 5.59
C VAL A 283 -1.07 -7.99 4.68
N MET A 284 -0.14 -7.10 5.02
CA MET A 284 1.32 -7.20 4.76
C MET A 284 1.80 -7.41 3.31
N SER A 285 0.99 -7.08 2.32
CA SER A 285 1.43 -6.89 0.93
C SER A 285 0.34 -6.26 0.06
N VAL A 286 -0.90 -6.24 0.53
CA VAL A 286 -2.02 -5.68 -0.22
C VAL A 286 -1.91 -4.14 -0.22
N PRO A 287 -1.74 -3.50 -1.40
CA PRO A 287 -1.56 -2.07 -1.47
C PRO A 287 -2.89 -1.32 -1.24
N PRO A 288 -2.87 -0.08 -0.75
CA PRO A 288 -4.04 0.80 -0.58
C PRO A 288 -4.96 0.98 -1.80
N SER A 289 -4.51 0.59 -2.99
CA SER A 289 -5.35 0.52 -4.19
C SER A 289 -6.38 -0.60 -4.18
N TYR A 290 -6.33 -1.53 -3.24
CA TYR A 290 -7.34 -2.56 -3.04
C TYR A 290 -8.32 -2.10 -1.96
N LYS A 291 -9.62 -2.15 -2.25
CA LYS A 291 -10.64 -1.64 -1.32
C LYS A 291 -10.75 -2.46 -0.03
N LEU A 292 -10.28 -3.71 -0.07
CA LEU A 292 -10.48 -4.70 1.00
C LEU A 292 -9.98 -4.23 2.38
N TYR A 293 -8.90 -3.44 2.43
CA TYR A 293 -8.28 -2.96 3.66
C TYR A 293 -8.50 -1.46 3.93
N ASN A 294 -9.41 -0.85 3.17
CA ASN A 294 -9.80 0.55 3.28
C ASN A 294 -11.07 0.62 4.11
N TRP A 295 -10.96 1.04 5.38
CA TRP A 295 -12.10 0.98 6.32
C TRP A 295 -13.27 1.84 5.83
N GLU A 296 -12.98 2.94 5.13
CA GLU A 296 -13.98 3.88 4.65
C GLU A 296 -14.92 3.26 3.62
N THR A 297 -14.48 2.23 2.90
CA THR A 297 -15.30 1.51 1.92
C THR A 297 -16.40 0.67 2.57
N TYR A 298 -16.30 0.41 3.88
CA TYR A 298 -17.34 -0.26 4.67
C TYR A 298 -18.27 0.69 5.41
N ALA A 299 -18.05 2.01 5.32
CA ALA A 299 -18.83 2.99 6.06
C ALA A 299 -20.28 3.13 5.54
N GLY A 300 -20.57 2.66 4.32
CA GLY A 300 -21.88 2.82 3.70
C GLY A 300 -22.24 4.29 3.39
N VAL A 301 -21.26 5.19 3.50
CA VAL A 301 -21.34 6.61 3.16
C VAL A 301 -20.03 6.99 2.43
N PRO A 302 -20.07 7.80 1.36
CA PRO A 302 -18.87 8.23 0.65
C PRO A 302 -17.93 9.06 1.54
N ILE A 303 -16.68 8.63 1.69
CA ILE A 303 -15.66 9.33 2.48
C ILE A 303 -14.38 9.45 1.65
N LYS A 304 -13.90 10.68 1.45
CA LYS A 304 -12.62 10.91 0.78
C LYS A 304 -11.46 10.51 1.70
N ASN A 305 -10.66 9.55 1.26
CA ASN A 305 -9.49 9.10 1.99
C ASN A 305 -8.29 10.05 1.80
N LEU A 306 -7.88 10.72 2.88
CA LEU A 306 -6.71 11.61 2.97
C LEU A 306 -5.63 10.97 3.86
N GLY A 307 -5.61 9.64 3.99
CA GLY A 307 -4.62 8.91 4.78
C GLY A 307 -3.26 8.90 4.12
N VAL A 308 -2.20 9.00 4.92
CA VAL A 308 -0.80 8.90 4.45
C VAL A 308 -0.05 7.92 5.33
N SER A 309 0.54 6.90 4.73
CA SER A 309 1.29 5.90 5.50
C SER A 309 2.42 6.53 6.29
N GLY A 310 2.59 6.11 7.55
CA GLY A 310 3.70 6.52 8.41
C GLY A 310 3.53 7.89 9.10
N ASN A 311 2.51 8.67 8.72
CA ASN A 311 2.26 9.97 9.35
C ASN A 311 1.98 9.87 10.86
N THR A 312 2.54 10.81 11.59
CA THR A 312 2.20 11.15 12.97
C THR A 312 1.10 12.20 13.00
N THR A 313 0.59 12.52 14.20
CA THR A 313 -0.36 13.63 14.35
C THR A 313 0.23 15.01 14.05
N GLN A 314 1.56 15.16 14.15
CA GLN A 314 2.24 16.38 13.73
C GLN A 314 2.21 16.51 12.20
N ASP A 315 2.51 15.44 11.47
CA ASP A 315 2.47 15.44 10.00
C ASP A 315 1.06 15.75 9.48
N MET A 316 0.03 15.15 10.11
CA MET A 316 -1.37 15.45 9.81
C MET A 316 -1.71 16.94 10.04
N LEU A 317 -1.14 17.56 11.07
CA LEU A 317 -1.33 18.99 11.35
C LEU A 317 -0.65 19.86 10.29
N ASP A 318 0.55 19.48 9.87
CA ASP A 318 1.36 20.24 8.91
C ASP A 318 0.77 20.19 7.50
N ARG A 319 0.15 19.07 7.11
CA ARG A 319 -0.50 18.92 5.79
C ARG A 319 -1.96 19.33 5.75
N PHE A 320 -2.56 19.77 6.85
CA PHE A 320 -4.02 20.03 6.93
C PHE A 320 -4.53 20.94 5.81
N GLU A 321 -3.91 22.11 5.61
CA GLU A 321 -4.37 23.06 4.59
C GLU A 321 -4.25 22.51 3.17
N HIS A 322 -3.16 21.76 2.91
CA HIS A 322 -2.88 21.19 1.60
C HIS A 322 -3.84 20.04 1.28
N ASP A 323 -4.16 19.20 2.27
CA ASP A 323 -4.85 17.94 2.03
C ASP A 323 -6.36 18.02 2.29
N VAL A 324 -6.80 18.88 3.21
CA VAL A 324 -8.21 18.96 3.59
C VAL A 324 -8.96 20.01 2.77
N LEU A 325 -8.38 21.20 2.60
CA LEU A 325 -9.11 22.33 2.04
C LEU A 325 -9.48 22.20 0.55
N PRO A 326 -8.66 21.56 -0.33
CA PRO A 326 -9.04 21.37 -1.72
C PRO A 326 -10.35 20.59 -1.90
N PHE A 327 -10.68 19.71 -0.95
CA PHE A 327 -11.92 18.94 -0.97
C PHE A 327 -13.06 19.60 -0.21
N SER A 328 -12.78 20.65 0.59
CA SER A 328 -13.76 21.44 1.34
C SER A 328 -14.83 20.60 2.06
N PRO A 329 -14.43 19.60 2.88
CA PRO A 329 -15.38 18.74 3.55
C PRO A 329 -16.20 19.49 4.60
N ARG A 330 -17.45 19.05 4.78
CA ARG A 330 -18.31 19.53 5.87
C ARG A 330 -18.01 18.81 7.18
N VAL A 331 -17.68 17.52 7.08
CA VAL A 331 -17.24 16.67 8.19
C VAL A 331 -15.87 16.09 7.88
N LEU A 332 -14.95 16.21 8.83
CA LEU A 332 -13.63 15.58 8.77
C LEU A 332 -13.52 14.52 9.86
N VAL A 333 -13.41 13.25 9.44
CA VAL A 333 -13.08 12.14 10.33
C VAL A 333 -11.57 12.18 10.59
N ILE A 334 -11.15 12.21 11.86
CA ILE A 334 -9.74 12.34 12.24
C ILE A 334 -9.35 11.13 13.07
N MET A 335 -8.40 10.34 12.56
CA MET A 335 -7.82 9.18 13.25
C MET A 335 -6.30 9.22 13.09
N GLY A 336 -5.59 9.39 14.22
CA GLY A 336 -4.14 9.42 14.23
C GLY A 336 -3.59 9.28 15.64
N GLY A 337 -2.31 8.93 15.73
CA GLY A 337 -1.59 8.75 16.99
C GLY A 337 -0.82 7.44 17.07
N VAL A 338 -1.13 6.44 16.23
CA VAL A 338 -0.50 5.12 16.33
C VAL A 338 1.00 5.17 16.09
N ASN A 339 1.45 5.98 15.12
CA ASN A 339 2.87 6.20 14.87
C ASN A 339 3.53 7.01 15.97
N ASP A 340 2.81 7.96 16.58
CA ASP A 340 3.29 8.80 17.67
C ASP A 340 3.66 7.97 18.91
N TYR A 341 2.70 7.28 19.55
CA TYR A 341 2.99 6.52 20.78
C TYR A 341 3.78 5.24 20.53
N ARG A 342 3.74 4.68 19.32
CA ARG A 342 4.65 3.60 18.93
C ARG A 342 6.10 4.08 18.96
N ALA A 343 6.36 5.28 18.44
CA ALA A 343 7.69 5.89 18.39
C ALA A 343 8.07 6.70 19.66
N GLY A 344 7.29 6.60 20.75
CA GLY A 344 7.61 7.21 22.04
C GLY A 344 7.17 8.66 22.23
N THR A 345 6.34 9.20 21.33
CA THR A 345 5.69 10.49 21.56
C THR A 345 4.63 10.35 22.65
N LEU A 346 4.69 11.23 23.65
CA LEU A 346 3.77 11.20 24.78
C LEU A 346 2.33 11.47 24.33
N GLY A 347 1.36 10.76 24.92
CA GLY A 347 -0.07 10.94 24.61
C GLY A 347 -0.56 12.36 24.84
N TRP A 348 0.06 13.10 25.77
CA TRP A 348 -0.21 14.53 25.95
C TRP A 348 0.12 15.36 24.71
N THR A 349 1.26 15.10 24.06
CA THR A 349 1.71 15.79 22.85
C THR A 349 0.76 15.49 21.70
N VAL A 350 0.41 14.21 21.52
CA VAL A 350 -0.60 13.78 20.53
C VAL A 350 -1.91 14.54 20.73
N VAL A 351 -2.39 14.65 21.97
CA VAL A 351 -3.60 15.43 22.29
C VAL A 351 -3.45 16.92 21.96
N GLN A 352 -2.27 17.52 22.07
CA GLN A 352 -2.07 18.91 21.64
C GLN A 352 -2.22 19.06 20.11
N HIS A 353 -1.66 18.12 19.33
CA HIS A 353 -1.82 18.14 17.88
C HIS A 353 -3.29 17.96 17.47
N LEU A 354 -4.01 17.03 18.12
CA LEU A 354 -5.45 16.82 17.86
C LEU A 354 -6.30 18.06 18.25
N LYS A 355 -5.92 18.80 19.30
CA LYS A 355 -6.53 20.10 19.62
C LYS A 355 -6.26 21.14 18.55
N ALA A 356 -5.02 21.23 18.04
CA ALA A 356 -4.69 22.16 16.96
C ALA A 356 -5.45 21.84 15.66
N LEU A 357 -5.61 20.54 15.34
CA LEU A 357 -6.48 20.10 14.24
C LEU A 357 -7.95 20.51 14.45
N LYS A 358 -8.46 20.40 15.69
CA LYS A 358 -9.81 20.88 16.06
C LYS A 358 -9.95 22.39 15.83
N GLU A 359 -8.95 23.17 16.21
CA GLU A 359 -8.92 24.62 16.02
C GLU A 359 -8.88 25.00 14.53
N LYS A 360 -8.07 24.30 13.71
CA LYS A 360 -8.09 24.46 12.24
C LYS A 360 -9.48 24.15 11.68
N CYS A 361 -10.10 23.04 12.08
CA CYS A 361 -11.46 22.70 11.65
C CYS A 361 -12.45 23.84 11.98
N ALA A 362 -12.40 24.38 13.20
CA ALA A 362 -13.24 25.50 13.61
C ALA A 362 -13.00 26.77 12.76
N ALA A 363 -11.75 27.07 12.45
CA ALA A 363 -11.39 28.23 11.62
C ALA A 363 -11.93 28.15 10.18
N TYR A 364 -12.03 26.94 9.63
CA TYR A 364 -12.54 26.70 8.27
C TYR A 364 -14.01 26.23 8.23
N GLY A 365 -14.72 26.21 9.35
CA GLY A 365 -16.13 25.79 9.41
C GLY A 365 -16.37 24.30 9.15
N ILE A 366 -15.37 23.46 9.43
CA ILE A 366 -15.39 22.00 9.27
C ILE A 366 -15.76 21.37 10.62
N ILE A 367 -16.63 20.36 10.62
CA ILE A 367 -17.01 19.62 11.83
C ILE A 367 -16.04 18.43 12.01
N PRO A 368 -15.18 18.43 13.05
CA PRO A 368 -14.29 17.30 13.31
C PRO A 368 -15.03 16.17 14.03
N VAL A 369 -14.91 14.94 13.52
CA VAL A 369 -15.32 13.70 14.18
C VAL A 369 -14.06 12.93 14.56
N PHE A 370 -13.74 12.87 15.85
CA PHE A 370 -12.53 12.20 16.32
C PHE A 370 -12.75 10.70 16.49
N VAL A 371 -11.84 9.88 15.98
CA VAL A 371 -11.86 8.43 16.14
C VAL A 371 -10.73 8.01 17.07
N THR A 372 -10.99 7.10 18.00
CA THR A 372 -9.94 6.62 18.93
C THR A 372 -8.82 5.92 18.14
N PRO A 373 -7.54 6.23 18.41
CA PRO A 373 -6.43 5.56 17.72
C PRO A 373 -6.38 4.07 18.09
N THR A 374 -6.01 3.22 17.13
CA THR A 374 -6.09 1.76 17.28
C THR A 374 -5.07 1.25 18.30
N PRO A 375 -5.37 0.19 19.06
CA PRO A 375 -4.35 -0.47 19.86
C PRO A 375 -3.27 -1.10 18.94
N ILE A 376 -2.16 -1.56 19.53
CA ILE A 376 -1.13 -2.37 18.84
C ILE A 376 -0.97 -3.71 19.55
N ASN A 377 -0.40 -4.69 18.86
CA ASN A 377 0.04 -5.97 19.39
C ASN A 377 1.57 -6.07 19.29
N PRO A 378 2.30 -5.69 20.34
CA PRO A 378 3.76 -5.66 20.30
C PRO A 378 4.38 -7.01 19.91
N GLY A 379 3.80 -8.12 20.36
CA GLY A 379 4.31 -9.45 20.06
C GLY A 379 4.30 -9.77 18.56
N LEU A 380 3.21 -9.43 17.86
CA LEU A 380 3.11 -9.66 16.42
C LEU A 380 4.02 -8.71 15.62
N MET A 381 4.14 -7.45 16.04
CA MET A 381 5.01 -6.46 15.39
C MET A 381 6.47 -6.92 15.36
N ILE A 382 6.96 -7.40 16.51
CA ILE A 382 8.34 -7.87 16.67
C ILE A 382 8.60 -9.12 15.83
N HIS A 383 7.66 -10.06 15.81
CA HIS A 383 7.91 -11.40 15.26
C HIS A 383 7.53 -11.57 13.79
N ARG A 384 6.77 -10.63 13.20
CA ARG A 384 6.19 -10.83 11.87
C ARG A 384 6.47 -9.72 10.86
N ALA A 385 6.85 -8.54 11.33
CA ALA A 385 6.87 -7.36 10.48
C ALA A 385 8.24 -6.66 10.44
N GLY A 386 9.20 -7.11 11.25
CA GLY A 386 10.46 -6.37 11.45
C GLY A 386 10.24 -4.94 11.96
N ILE A 387 9.04 -4.63 12.46
CA ILE A 387 8.68 -3.30 12.94
C ILE A 387 9.36 -3.09 14.29
N GLU A 388 9.95 -1.91 14.46
CA GLU A 388 10.62 -1.51 15.70
C GLU A 388 9.72 -1.74 16.92
N HIS A 389 10.37 -2.15 18.01
CA HIS A 389 9.70 -2.33 19.30
C HIS A 389 8.97 -1.04 19.68
N PRO A 390 7.65 -1.09 19.93
CA PRO A 390 6.98 0.07 20.50
C PRO A 390 7.57 0.37 21.88
N THR A 391 7.51 1.63 22.31
CA THR A 391 7.97 1.97 23.66
C THR A 391 7.17 1.19 24.71
N PRO A 392 7.77 0.74 25.82
CA PRO A 392 7.08 -0.11 26.80
C PRO A 392 5.81 0.52 27.40
N ASP A 393 5.72 1.84 27.38
CA ASP A 393 4.61 2.65 27.90
C ASP A 393 3.60 3.10 26.83
N TRP A 394 3.70 2.60 25.59
CA TRP A 394 2.80 2.98 24.49
C TRP A 394 1.31 2.93 24.87
N LEU A 395 0.91 1.90 25.64
CA LEU A 395 -0.49 1.67 26.01
C LEU A 395 -1.02 2.78 26.92
N VAL A 396 -0.17 3.32 27.80
CA VAL A 396 -0.53 4.45 28.66
C VAL A 396 -0.82 5.69 27.81
N HIS A 397 0.02 5.94 26.80
CA HIS A 397 -0.16 7.08 25.89
C HIS A 397 -1.37 6.91 24.99
N GLN A 398 -1.59 5.71 24.45
CA GLN A 398 -2.76 5.39 23.64
C GLN A 398 -4.05 5.57 24.44
N GLN A 399 -4.11 5.07 25.68
CA GLN A 399 -5.28 5.21 26.55
C GLN A 399 -5.54 6.68 26.88
N TYR A 400 -4.49 7.46 27.17
CA TYR A 400 -4.61 8.90 27.40
C TYR A 400 -5.25 9.62 26.20
N VAL A 401 -4.80 9.30 24.98
CA VAL A 401 -5.38 9.88 23.75
C VAL A 401 -6.83 9.43 23.56
N CYS A 402 -7.12 8.14 23.75
CA CYS A 402 -8.47 7.61 23.64
C CYS A 402 -9.44 8.29 24.60
N ASP A 403 -9.04 8.51 25.85
CA ASP A 403 -9.86 9.17 26.86
C ASP A 403 -10.13 10.64 26.54
N TRP A 404 -9.19 11.32 25.89
CA TRP A 404 -9.44 12.66 25.36
C TRP A 404 -10.40 12.64 24.17
N VAL A 405 -10.22 11.70 23.22
CA VAL A 405 -11.09 11.54 22.04
C VAL A 405 -12.53 11.26 22.45
N LYS A 406 -12.76 10.32 23.36
CA LYS A 406 -14.09 9.93 23.87
C LYS A 406 -14.85 11.08 24.56
N ARG A 407 -14.17 12.16 24.96
CA ARG A 407 -14.77 13.37 25.55
C ARG A 407 -15.13 14.44 24.52
N GLN A 408 -14.80 14.25 23.25
CA GLN A 408 -15.12 15.23 22.22
C GLN A 408 -16.62 15.17 21.85
N PRO A 409 -17.24 16.31 21.46
CA PRO A 409 -18.67 16.37 21.12
C PRO A 409 -19.06 15.38 20.02
N TYR A 410 -18.17 15.22 19.03
CA TYR A 410 -18.31 14.22 17.99
C TYR A 410 -17.12 13.27 18.06
N SER A 411 -17.39 12.04 18.50
CA SER A 411 -16.36 11.01 18.61
C SER A 411 -16.91 9.61 18.37
N VAL A 412 -16.04 8.73 17.85
CA VAL A 412 -16.31 7.31 17.65
C VAL A 412 -15.20 6.52 18.31
N ASP A 413 -15.57 5.65 19.24
CA ASP A 413 -14.62 4.74 19.87
C ASP A 413 -14.51 3.44 19.07
N VAL A 414 -13.45 3.27 18.28
CA VAL A 414 -13.13 2.01 17.59
C VAL A 414 -12.15 1.15 18.39
N ALA A 415 -11.25 1.77 19.16
CA ALA A 415 -10.20 1.09 19.91
C ALA A 415 -10.75 0.01 20.85
N SER A 416 -11.85 0.27 21.57
CA SER A 416 -12.44 -0.70 22.50
C SER A 416 -12.93 -1.98 21.83
N SER A 417 -13.34 -1.92 20.56
CA SER A 417 -13.77 -3.10 19.77
C SER A 417 -12.58 -3.91 19.23
N LEU A 418 -11.44 -3.25 19.03
CA LEU A 418 -10.25 -3.84 18.45
C LEU A 418 -9.30 -4.42 19.50
N ALA A 419 -9.49 -4.04 20.76
CA ALA A 419 -8.64 -4.45 21.86
C ALA A 419 -9.05 -5.82 22.45
N ASP A 420 -8.06 -6.62 22.85
CA ASP A 420 -8.24 -7.78 23.72
C ASP A 420 -8.30 -7.37 25.20
N GLU A 421 -8.38 -8.34 26.11
CA GLU A 421 -8.43 -8.12 27.57
C GLU A 421 -7.18 -7.39 28.12
N ARG A 422 -6.07 -7.38 27.38
CA ARG A 422 -4.82 -6.69 27.74
C ARG A 422 -4.76 -5.27 27.20
N GLY A 423 -5.76 -4.86 26.42
CA GLY A 423 -5.75 -3.59 25.68
C GLY A 423 -4.94 -3.66 24.38
N TRP A 424 -4.52 -4.85 23.94
CA TRP A 424 -3.70 -5.03 22.74
C TRP A 424 -4.58 -5.26 21.52
N LEU A 425 -4.09 -4.93 20.33
CA LEU A 425 -4.80 -5.27 19.09
C LEU A 425 -5.00 -6.79 19.03
N ARG A 426 -6.25 -7.23 18.94
CA ARG A 426 -6.57 -8.66 18.94
C ARG A 426 -5.84 -9.36 17.80
N SER A 427 -5.27 -10.53 18.09
CA SER A 427 -4.46 -11.27 17.10
C SER A 427 -5.25 -11.83 15.93
N ASP A 428 -6.59 -11.93 16.04
CA ASP A 428 -7.47 -12.29 14.93
C ASP A 428 -7.85 -11.08 14.06
N TYR A 429 -7.50 -9.87 14.48
CA TYR A 429 -7.80 -8.61 13.81
C TYR A 429 -6.58 -7.99 13.12
N THR A 430 -5.42 -8.62 13.19
CA THR A 430 -4.18 -8.13 12.61
C THR A 430 -3.20 -9.26 12.35
N THR A 431 -2.47 -9.16 11.24
CA THR A 431 -1.40 -10.10 10.91
C THR A 431 -0.06 -9.63 11.44
N ASP A 432 0.19 -8.33 11.43
CA ASP A 432 1.47 -7.69 11.77
C ASP A 432 1.50 -7.05 13.16
N GLY A 433 0.36 -6.95 13.83
CA GLY A 433 0.24 -6.31 15.13
C GLY A 433 0.13 -4.79 15.11
N LEU A 434 0.17 -4.14 13.96
CA LEU A 434 0.04 -2.69 13.82
C LEU A 434 -1.20 -2.32 13.02
N HIS A 435 -1.38 -2.93 11.85
CA HIS A 435 -2.46 -2.61 10.93
C HIS A 435 -3.66 -3.55 11.17
N PRO A 436 -4.87 -3.00 11.39
CA PRO A 436 -6.08 -3.81 11.39
C PRO A 436 -6.32 -4.46 10.02
N ASP A 437 -6.66 -5.75 10.00
CA ASP A 437 -6.99 -6.51 8.79
C ASP A 437 -8.48 -6.40 8.43
N TYR A 438 -8.89 -7.08 7.36
CA TYR A 438 -10.23 -7.04 6.77
C TYR A 438 -11.37 -6.99 7.78
N GLN A 439 -11.41 -7.93 8.75
CA GLN A 439 -12.50 -8.00 9.71
C GLN A 439 -12.57 -6.75 10.60
N ALA A 440 -11.41 -6.26 11.03
CA ALA A 440 -11.30 -5.06 11.83
C ALA A 440 -11.59 -3.79 11.03
N LYS A 441 -11.10 -3.69 9.79
CA LYS A 441 -11.40 -2.57 8.86
C LYS A 441 -12.89 -2.47 8.58
N LYS A 442 -13.55 -3.61 8.38
CA LYS A 442 -15.01 -3.70 8.24
C LYS A 442 -15.73 -3.21 9.49
N GLU A 443 -15.34 -3.71 10.66
CA GLU A 443 -15.97 -3.29 11.93
C GLU A 443 -15.78 -1.79 12.20
N MET A 444 -14.57 -1.26 11.96
CA MET A 444 -14.26 0.16 12.05
C MET A 444 -15.14 0.99 11.11
N GLY A 445 -15.16 0.62 9.82
CA GLY A 445 -15.93 1.32 8.79
C GLY A 445 -17.41 1.35 9.11
N GLU A 446 -18.02 0.19 9.37
CA GLU A 446 -19.44 0.12 9.72
C GLU A 446 -19.77 0.93 10.98
N LYS A 447 -18.90 0.94 11.99
CA LYS A 447 -19.12 1.70 13.23
C LYS A 447 -19.05 3.21 12.98
N ILE A 448 -18.06 3.68 12.23
CA ILE A 448 -17.90 5.08 11.86
C ILE A 448 -19.07 5.52 10.95
N GLY A 449 -19.41 4.70 9.95
CA GLY A 449 -20.50 4.94 9.01
C GLY A 449 -21.88 5.04 9.66
N ARG A 450 -22.21 4.11 10.58
CA ARG A 450 -23.44 4.17 11.38
C ARG A 450 -23.51 5.44 12.21
N TYR A 451 -22.39 5.85 12.82
CA TYR A 451 -22.32 7.08 13.60
C TYR A 451 -22.55 8.33 12.73
N LEU A 452 -21.86 8.42 11.59
CA LEU A 452 -22.00 9.54 10.65
C LEU A 452 -23.44 9.65 10.12
N SER A 453 -24.05 8.52 9.74
CA SER A 453 -25.42 8.48 9.23
C SER A 453 -26.46 8.92 10.25
N ALA A 454 -26.29 8.52 11.52
CA ALA A 454 -27.19 8.89 12.60
C ALA A 454 -27.02 10.36 13.03
N THR A 455 -25.79 10.87 13.02
CA THR A 455 -25.46 12.20 13.55
C THR A 455 -25.61 13.30 12.50
N PHE A 456 -25.31 12.99 11.24
CA PHE A 456 -25.31 13.93 10.13
C PHE A 456 -26.15 13.43 8.93
N PRO A 457 -27.43 13.06 9.12
CA PRO A 457 -28.26 12.52 8.03
C PRO A 457 -28.45 13.51 6.87
N TRP A 458 -28.26 14.80 7.12
CA TRP A 458 -28.32 15.86 6.11
C TRP A 458 -27.15 15.84 5.13
N LEU A 459 -26.05 15.14 5.43
CA LEU A 459 -24.93 14.94 4.50
C LEU A 459 -25.19 13.83 3.48
N LEU A 460 -26.18 12.96 3.73
CA LEU A 460 -26.46 11.78 2.91
C LEU A 460 -27.61 11.97 1.92
N ASN A 461 -28.35 13.07 2.06
CA ASN A 461 -29.56 13.38 1.28
C ASN A 461 -29.35 14.57 0.32
N SER A 462 -28.11 15.01 0.12
CA SER A 462 -27.74 16.23 -0.61
C SER A 462 -27.09 15.96 -1.95
#